data_AF-J5RGN5-F1
#
_entry.id   AF-J5RGN5-F1
#
_cell.length_a   1.000
_cell.length_b   1.000
_cell.length_c   1.000
_cell.angle_alpha   90.00
_cell.angle_beta   90.00
_cell.angle_gamma   90.00
#
_symmetry.space_group_name_H-M   'P 1'
#
loop_
_entity.id
_entity.type
_entity.pdbx_description
1 polymer ?
#
loop_
_entity_poly.entity_id
_entity_poly.type
_entity_poly.pdbx_seq_one_letter_code
_entity_poly.pdbx_strand_id
1 'polypeptide(L)'
;MSTAWDDVWGSDDDVETEQSPDLAKLREHHSKRGYLDGIVSSKEERLQEGFNDGFPTGARLGKQVGVIMGILLGLQVRFGDTDDDLRKAYIEAQKELRIDRVLSKSMFDSNFDLKEMHPLVSKWIDVINDYCEKYHVTPI
;
A
#
# COMPACT_ATOMS: atom_id res chain seq x y z
N MET A 1 26.59 -45.78 -38.56
CA MET A 1 25.42 -46.32 -37.86
C MET A 1 24.85 -45.19 -37.01
N SER A 2 23.96 -44.37 -37.56
CA SER A 2 23.19 -43.38 -36.80
C SER A 2 22.11 -44.12 -36.02
N THR A 3 22.02 -43.84 -34.72
CA THR A 3 21.10 -44.50 -33.81
C THR A 3 19.67 -44.04 -34.10
N ALA A 4 18.77 -44.99 -34.34
CA ALA A 4 17.32 -44.82 -34.55
C ALA A 4 16.55 -44.25 -33.34
N TRP A 5 17.25 -43.57 -32.42
CA TRP A 5 16.75 -42.99 -31.18
C TRP A 5 16.90 -41.45 -31.15
N ASP A 6 17.56 -40.86 -32.15
CA ASP A 6 17.83 -39.41 -32.21
C ASP A 6 16.71 -38.60 -32.89
N ASP A 7 15.69 -39.28 -33.41
CA ASP A 7 14.60 -38.64 -34.15
C ASP A 7 13.22 -39.15 -33.70
N VAL A 8 12.90 -38.89 -32.43
CA VAL A 8 11.56 -39.17 -31.87
C VAL A 8 10.57 -38.05 -32.23
N TRP A 9 11.05 -36.91 -32.73
CA TRP A 9 10.27 -35.68 -32.94
C TRP A 9 10.31 -35.13 -34.38
N GLY A 10 10.96 -35.81 -35.32
CA GLY A 10 11.11 -35.35 -36.71
C GLY A 10 10.72 -36.37 -37.78
N SER A 11 10.22 -37.54 -37.42
CA SER A 11 9.65 -38.51 -38.38
C SER A 11 8.12 -38.49 -38.45
N ASP A 12 7.46 -37.46 -37.91
CA ASP A 12 6.08 -37.13 -38.28
C ASP A 12 6.16 -36.28 -39.56
N ASP A 13 6.45 -36.94 -40.68
CA ASP A 13 6.02 -36.47 -41.99
C ASP A 13 4.49 -36.34 -41.90
N ASP A 14 4.03 -35.12 -41.62
CA ASP A 14 2.71 -34.58 -41.91
C ASP A 14 1.58 -35.61 -41.94
N VAL A 15 1.35 -36.29 -40.80
CA VAL A 15 -0.02 -36.71 -40.51
C VAL A 15 -0.74 -35.42 -40.20
N GLU A 16 -1.19 -34.73 -41.26
CA GLU A 16 -2.31 -33.81 -41.22
C GLU A 16 -3.49 -34.63 -40.66
N THR A 17 -3.50 -34.88 -39.35
CA THR A 17 -4.73 -35.05 -38.62
C THR A 17 -5.39 -33.71 -38.81
N GLU A 18 -6.23 -33.61 -39.86
CA GLU A 18 -7.13 -32.50 -40.10
C GLU A 18 -7.67 -32.13 -38.72
N GLN A 19 -7.10 -31.10 -38.11
CA GLN A 19 -7.50 -30.75 -36.75
C GLN A 19 -8.96 -30.37 -36.93
N SER A 20 -9.84 -31.20 -36.35
CA SER A 20 -11.27 -30.98 -36.54
C SER A 20 -11.54 -29.52 -36.19
N PRO A 21 -12.34 -28.80 -36.99
CA PRO A 21 -12.47 -27.35 -36.87
C PRO A 21 -12.89 -26.93 -35.45
N ASP A 22 -13.51 -27.84 -34.69
CA ASP A 22 -13.87 -27.67 -33.29
C ASP A 22 -12.66 -27.74 -32.33
N LEU A 23 -11.68 -28.61 -32.59
CA LEU A 23 -10.42 -28.62 -31.82
C LEU A 23 -9.59 -27.36 -32.07
N ALA A 24 -9.56 -26.87 -33.32
CA ALA A 24 -8.88 -25.61 -33.66
C ALA A 24 -9.53 -24.42 -32.94
N LYS A 25 -10.87 -24.33 -32.97
CA LYS A 25 -11.63 -23.30 -32.22
C LYS A 25 -11.41 -23.40 -30.71
N LEU A 26 -11.39 -24.62 -30.16
CA LEU A 26 -11.16 -24.83 -28.74
C LEU A 26 -9.77 -24.35 -28.33
N ARG A 27 -8.73 -24.69 -29.10
CA ARG A 27 -7.36 -24.22 -28.88
C ARG A 27 -7.27 -22.69 -28.96
N GLU A 28 -7.89 -22.07 -29.96
CA GLU A 28 -7.93 -20.61 -30.08
C GLU A 28 -8.59 -19.97 -28.86
N HIS A 29 -9.71 -20.53 -28.40
CA HIS A 29 -10.42 -20.05 -27.22
C HIS A 29 -9.59 -20.19 -25.94
N HIS A 30 -8.90 -21.32 -25.75
CA HIS A 30 -7.97 -21.49 -24.62
C HIS A 30 -6.78 -20.53 -24.70
N SER A 31 -6.19 -20.34 -25.87
CA SER A 31 -5.09 -19.40 -26.07
C SER A 31 -5.50 -17.96 -25.77
N LYS A 32 -6.67 -17.53 -26.26
CA LYS A 32 -7.22 -16.21 -25.98
C LYS A 32 -7.53 -16.03 -24.50
N ARG A 33 -8.16 -17.03 -23.87
CA ARG A 33 -8.46 -17.01 -22.45
C ARG A 33 -7.17 -16.95 -21.61
N GLY A 34 -6.17 -17.77 -21.90
CA GLY A 34 -4.89 -17.78 -21.20
C GLY A 34 -4.12 -16.47 -21.36
N TYR A 35 -4.15 -15.85 -22.54
CA TYR A 35 -3.54 -14.53 -22.74
C TYR A 35 -4.24 -13.43 -21.94
N LEU A 36 -5.58 -13.41 -21.94
CA LEU A 36 -6.35 -12.44 -21.16
C LEU A 36 -6.12 -12.64 -19.66
N ASP A 37 -6.12 -13.89 -19.19
CA ASP A 37 -5.87 -14.25 -17.80
C ASP A 37 -4.45 -13.87 -17.37
N GLY A 38 -3.45 -14.09 -18.23
CA GLY A 38 -2.07 -13.64 -18.02
C GLY A 38 -1.96 -12.12 -17.87
N ILE A 39 -2.68 -11.35 -18.69
CA ILE A 39 -2.71 -9.88 -18.56
C ILE A 39 -3.37 -9.44 -17.25
N VAL A 40 -4.49 -10.05 -16.89
CA VAL A 40 -5.24 -9.68 -15.69
C VAL A 40 -4.43 -10.02 -14.44
N SER A 41 -3.94 -11.25 -14.33
CA SER A 41 -3.09 -11.69 -13.21
C SER A 41 -1.84 -10.82 -13.05
N SER A 42 -1.13 -10.52 -14.15
CA SER A 42 0.05 -9.66 -14.11
C SER A 42 -0.25 -8.24 -13.61
N LYS A 43 -1.42 -7.68 -13.93
CA LYS A 43 -1.82 -6.36 -13.45
C LYS A 43 -2.12 -6.37 -11.95
N GLU A 44 -2.80 -7.40 -11.48
CA GLU A 44 -3.13 -7.57 -10.07
C GLU A 44 -1.87 -7.81 -9.22
N GLU A 45 -0.98 -8.69 -9.67
CA GLU A 45 0.28 -9.00 -8.98
C GLU A 45 1.14 -7.74 -8.81
N ARG A 46 1.32 -6.96 -9.88
CA ARG A 46 2.09 -5.70 -9.82
C ARG A 46 1.45 -4.64 -8.93
N LEU A 47 0.12 -4.59 -8.86
CA LEU A 47 -0.59 -3.68 -7.96
C LEU A 47 -0.34 -4.07 -6.50
N GLN A 48 -0.40 -5.37 -6.19
CA GLN A 48 -0.16 -5.87 -4.84
C GLN A 48 1.30 -5.70 -4.42
N GLU A 49 2.25 -5.94 -5.31
CA GLU A 49 3.67 -5.68 -5.07
C GLU A 49 3.90 -4.22 -4.68
N GLY A 50 3.39 -3.27 -5.47
CA GLY A 50 3.49 -1.85 -5.14
C GLY A 50 2.80 -1.46 -3.84
N PHE A 51 1.68 -2.10 -3.49
CA PHE A 51 1.02 -1.89 -2.19
C PHE A 51 1.87 -2.43 -1.03
N ASN A 52 2.42 -3.63 -1.17
CA ASN A 52 3.24 -4.28 -0.15
C ASN A 52 4.51 -3.47 0.15
N ASP A 53 5.10 -2.83 -0.87
CA ASP A 53 6.26 -1.96 -0.69
C ASP A 53 5.91 -0.66 0.08
N GLY A 54 4.78 -0.04 -0.25
CA GLY A 54 4.34 1.21 0.38
C GLY A 54 3.71 1.03 1.77
N PHE A 55 3.14 -0.14 2.06
CA PHE A 55 2.34 -0.38 3.27
C PHE A 55 3.13 -0.23 4.57
N PRO A 56 4.35 -0.79 4.75
CA PRO A 56 5.11 -0.64 6.00
C PRO A 56 5.38 0.82 6.37
N THR A 57 5.64 1.65 5.37
CA THR A 57 5.92 3.08 5.52
C THR A 57 4.65 3.83 5.94
N GLY A 58 3.54 3.61 5.23
CA GLY A 58 2.23 4.18 5.59
C GLY A 58 1.75 3.72 6.96
N ALA A 59 1.94 2.45 7.31
CA ALA A 59 1.56 1.89 8.61
C ALA A 59 2.36 2.52 9.76
N ARG A 60 3.65 2.77 9.57
CA ARG A 60 4.49 3.46 10.57
C ARG A 60 3.98 4.87 10.85
N LEU A 61 3.70 5.65 9.79
CA LEU A 61 3.11 6.98 9.92
C LEU A 61 1.73 6.93 10.58
N GLY A 62 0.85 6.03 10.13
CA GLY A 62 -0.48 5.85 10.69
C GLY A 62 -0.44 5.53 12.18
N LYS A 63 0.51 4.70 12.62
CA LYS A 63 0.75 4.43 14.04
C LYS A 63 1.13 5.69 14.81
N GLN A 64 2.08 6.49 14.31
CA GLN A 64 2.51 7.73 14.96
C GLN A 64 1.36 8.73 15.09
N VAL A 65 0.60 8.93 14.01
CA VAL A 65 -0.58 9.80 14.01
C VAL A 65 -1.64 9.30 15.00
N GLY A 66 -1.89 7.98 15.04
CA GLY A 66 -2.85 7.39 15.96
C GLY A 66 -2.47 7.60 17.43
N VAL A 67 -1.18 7.50 17.76
CA VAL A 67 -0.68 7.76 19.12
C VAL A 67 -0.86 9.23 19.51
N ILE A 68 -0.50 10.16 18.63
CA ILE A 68 -0.68 11.61 18.81
C ILE A 68 -2.15 11.94 19.08
N MET A 69 -3.04 11.43 18.23
CA MET A 69 -4.49 11.63 18.38
C MET A 69 -5.03 11.00 19.67
N GLY A 70 -4.53 9.82 20.04
CA GLY A 70 -4.93 9.12 21.27
C GLY A 70 -4.60 9.92 22.53
N ILE A 71 -3.41 10.52 22.61
CA ILE A 71 -3.04 11.38 23.74
C ILE A 71 -3.90 12.63 23.78
N LEU A 72 -4.04 13.34 22.66
CA LEU A 72 -4.84 14.57 22.62
C LEU A 72 -6.30 14.31 23.01
N LEU A 73 -6.87 13.18 22.56
CA LEU A 73 -8.20 12.75 22.98
C LEU A 73 -8.25 12.47 24.49
N GLY A 74 -7.27 11.74 25.04
CA GLY A 74 -7.19 11.46 26.47
C GLY A 74 -7.10 12.72 27.33
N LEU A 75 -6.29 13.70 26.91
CA LEU A 75 -6.19 15.00 27.55
C LEU A 75 -7.50 15.78 27.42
N GLN A 76 -8.13 15.80 26.24
CA GLN A 76 -9.40 16.48 26.02
C GLN A 76 -10.53 15.88 26.86
N VAL A 77 -10.60 14.56 27.00
CA VAL A 77 -11.62 13.92 27.84
C VAL A 77 -11.43 14.26 29.32
N ARG A 78 -10.17 14.43 29.77
CA ARG A 78 -9.87 14.71 31.18
C ARG A 78 -9.94 16.20 31.54
N PHE A 79 -9.52 17.08 30.64
CA PHE A 79 -9.32 18.51 30.90
C PHE A 79 -10.13 19.43 29.96
N GLY A 80 -10.93 18.86 29.04
CA GLY A 80 -11.65 19.61 28.01
C GLY A 80 -12.72 20.57 28.51
N ASP A 81 -13.25 20.36 29.72
CA ASP A 81 -14.18 21.29 30.36
C ASP A 81 -13.46 22.55 30.91
N THR A 82 -12.14 22.48 31.10
CA THR A 82 -11.33 23.54 31.71
C THR A 82 -10.51 24.33 30.69
N ASP A 83 -9.98 23.67 29.65
CA ASP A 83 -9.13 24.29 28.63
C ASP A 83 -9.78 24.22 27.24
N ASP A 84 -10.40 25.32 26.84
CA ASP A 84 -11.05 25.45 25.52
C ASP A 84 -10.01 25.50 24.37
N ASP A 85 -8.76 25.87 24.67
CA ASP A 85 -7.65 25.87 23.71
C ASP A 85 -7.18 24.46 23.36
N LEU A 86 -7.26 23.51 24.30
CA LEU A 86 -6.98 22.09 24.05
C LEU A 86 -8.02 21.51 23.07
N ARG A 87 -9.28 21.91 23.22
CA ARG A 87 -10.36 21.51 22.30
C ARG A 87 -10.13 22.06 20.90
N LYS A 88 -9.67 23.31 20.77
CA LYS A 88 -9.30 23.89 19.47
C LYS A 88 -8.11 23.17 18.85
N ALA A 89 -7.08 22.90 19.65
CA ALA A 89 -5.88 22.16 19.21
C ALA A 89 -6.23 20.76 18.70
N TYR A 90 -7.12 20.04 19.39
CA TYR A 90 -7.61 18.73 18.91
C TYR A 90 -8.34 18.82 17.56
N ILE A 91 -9.21 19.82 17.37
CA ILE A 91 -9.92 20.03 16.10
C ILE A 91 -8.93 20.37 14.97
N GLU A 92 -7.90 21.16 15.27
CA GLU A 92 -6.84 21.49 14.31
C GLU A 92 -6.00 20.25 13.96
N ALA A 93 -5.59 19.47 14.97
CA ALA A 93 -4.88 18.21 14.79
C ALA A 93 -5.70 17.24 13.92
N GLN A 94 -7.00 17.10 14.15
CA GLN A 94 -7.88 16.24 13.34
C GLN A 94 -7.96 16.69 11.87
N LYS A 95 -7.88 18.00 11.60
CA LYS A 95 -7.88 18.54 10.23
C LYS A 95 -6.54 18.35 9.56
N GLU A 96 -5.44 18.58 10.26
CA GLU A 96 -4.08 18.49 9.71
C GLU A 96 -3.60 17.05 9.55
N LEU A 97 -3.87 16.18 10.53
CA LEU A 97 -3.44 14.78 10.57
C LEU A 97 -4.37 13.82 9.81
N ARG A 98 -5.27 14.35 8.99
CA ARG A 98 -6.09 13.53 8.11
C ARG A 98 -5.21 12.74 7.15
N ILE A 99 -5.55 11.47 6.91
CA ILE A 99 -4.77 10.57 6.06
C ILE A 99 -4.49 11.15 4.67
N ASP A 100 -5.46 11.85 4.09
CA ASP A 100 -5.33 12.51 2.77
C ASP A 100 -4.22 13.58 2.74
N ARG A 101 -3.97 14.24 3.88
CA ARG A 101 -2.95 15.29 4.02
C ARG A 101 -1.60 14.73 4.42
N VAL A 102 -1.58 13.80 5.37
CA VAL A 102 -0.37 13.13 5.84
C VAL A 102 0.27 12.30 4.74
N LEU A 103 -0.55 11.64 3.91
CA LEU A 103 -0.08 10.83 2.79
C LEU A 103 -0.14 11.58 1.44
N SER A 104 -0.10 12.92 1.47
CA SER A 104 -0.16 13.71 0.24
C SER A 104 1.08 13.49 -0.63
N LYS A 105 0.89 13.45 -1.96
CA LYS A 105 1.96 13.19 -2.95
C LYS A 105 3.12 14.20 -2.88
N SER A 106 2.90 15.40 -2.33
CA SER A 106 3.95 16.40 -2.14
C SER A 106 4.98 16.04 -1.08
N MET A 107 4.64 15.12 -0.17
CA MET A 107 5.49 14.72 0.96
C MET A 107 6.36 13.50 0.66
N PHE A 108 6.20 12.91 -0.53
CA PHE A 108 6.94 11.73 -0.96
C PHE A 108 7.82 12.06 -2.16
N ASP A 109 9.02 11.49 -2.17
CA ASP A 109 9.91 11.58 -3.33
C ASP A 109 9.41 10.76 -4.52
N SER A 110 10.11 10.86 -5.66
CA SER A 110 9.80 10.08 -6.86
C SER A 110 9.82 8.56 -6.66
N ASN A 111 10.48 8.08 -5.59
CA ASN A 111 10.54 6.68 -5.20
C ASN A 111 9.50 6.31 -4.12
N PHE A 112 8.59 7.22 -3.75
CA PHE A 112 7.65 7.05 -2.64
C PHE A 112 8.30 6.82 -1.25
N ASP A 113 9.59 7.11 -1.14
CA ASP A 113 10.34 7.06 0.11
C ASP A 113 10.14 8.34 0.95
N LEU A 114 10.04 8.16 2.26
CA LEU A 114 10.15 9.25 3.24
C LEU A 114 11.64 9.48 3.54
N LYS A 115 12.23 10.55 3.00
CA LYS A 115 13.62 10.93 3.36
C LYS A 115 13.74 11.46 4.78
N GLU A 116 12.69 12.07 5.31
CA GLU A 116 12.71 12.76 6.61
C GLU A 116 11.44 12.50 7.43
N MET A 117 11.52 12.76 8.73
CA MET A 117 10.39 12.71 9.65
C MET A 117 9.33 13.72 9.20
N HIS A 118 8.09 13.28 9.04
CA HIS A 118 7.03 14.10 8.47
C HIS A 118 6.85 15.41 9.26
N PRO A 119 6.89 16.60 8.62
CA PRO A 119 6.94 17.88 9.32
C PRO A 119 5.69 18.17 10.16
N LEU A 120 4.52 17.70 9.73
CA LEU A 120 3.32 17.81 10.58
C LEU A 120 3.42 16.90 11.81
N VAL A 121 4.02 15.72 11.68
CA VAL A 121 4.12 14.78 12.79
C VAL A 121 5.09 15.33 13.83
N SER A 122 6.23 15.90 13.42
CA SER A 122 7.15 16.56 14.36
C SER A 122 6.51 17.76 15.05
N LYS A 123 5.82 18.64 14.30
CA LYS A 123 5.06 19.78 14.88
C LYS A 123 4.13 19.31 16.00
N TRP A 124 3.35 18.26 15.74
CA TRP A 124 2.36 17.77 16.72
C TRP A 124 2.98 16.98 17.87
N ILE A 125 4.16 16.37 17.69
CA ILE A 125 4.94 15.80 18.79
C ILE A 125 5.38 16.92 19.75
N ASP A 126 5.92 18.01 19.22
CA ASP A 126 6.38 19.15 20.04
C ASP A 126 5.21 19.73 20.85
N VAL A 127 4.07 19.97 20.20
CA VAL A 127 2.85 20.46 20.86
C VAL A 127 2.37 19.49 21.95
N ILE A 128 2.44 18.18 21.72
CA ILE A 128 2.06 17.18 22.73
C ILE A 128 3.02 17.21 23.91
N ASN A 129 4.32 17.38 23.69
CA ASN A 129 5.29 17.47 24.77
C ASN A 129 4.98 18.67 25.67
N ASP A 130 4.69 19.83 25.08
CA ASP A 130 4.27 21.04 25.84
C ASP A 130 3.02 20.78 26.69
N TYR A 131 2.01 20.08 26.14
CA TYR A 131 0.81 19.72 26.90
C TYR A 131 1.07 18.65 27.97
N CYS A 132 1.94 17.68 27.69
CA CYS A 132 2.32 16.66 28.68
C CYS A 132 3.05 17.29 29.87
N GLU A 133 3.95 18.25 29.61
CA GLU A 133 4.60 19.05 30.66
C GLU A 133 3.57 19.86 31.46
N LYS A 134 2.65 20.56 30.78
CA LYS A 134 1.59 21.34 31.44
C LYS A 134 0.75 20.50 32.40
N TYR A 135 0.34 19.29 32.01
CA TYR A 135 -0.54 18.44 32.80
C TYR A 135 0.19 17.37 33.64
N HIS A 136 1.53 17.36 33.64
CA HIS A 136 2.38 16.36 34.32
C HIS A 136 1.96 14.91 33.99
N VAL A 137 1.53 14.68 32.75
CA VAL A 137 1.19 13.35 32.25
C VAL A 137 2.48 12.74 31.68
N THR A 138 2.69 11.44 31.89
CA THR A 138 3.91 10.75 31.46
C THR A 138 4.17 10.99 29.96
N PRO A 139 5.34 11.55 29.61
CA PRO A 139 5.70 11.80 28.21
C PRO A 139 6.00 10.48 27.48
N ILE A 140 5.81 10.51 26.14
CA ILE A 140 6.21 9.44 25.23
C ILE A 140 7.71 9.46 24.98
#